data_AF-A0A1I1MDC9-F1
#
_entry.id   AF-A0A1I1MDC9-F1
#
_cell.length_a   1.000
_cell.length_b   1.000
_cell.length_c   1.000
_cell.angle_alpha   90.00
_cell.angle_beta   90.00
_cell.angle_gamma   90.00
#
_symmetry.space_group_name_H-M   'P 1'
#
loop_
_entity.id
_entity.type
_entity.pdbx_description
1 polymer ?
#
loop_
_entity_poly.entity_id
_entity_poly.type
_entity_poly.pdbx_seq_one_letter_code
_entity_poly.pdbx_strand_id
1 'polypeptide(L)'
;MKYWLTLGGFLFISTITSAQNLLGISTSRYGGTNRLYINPSLAADSPSKLYLNVATANLTANNNYFRYQAPFSLLKFITGNVSNEYKNQDGSVHFDVNYTRESLDGSSKNGTLAGEVRGPAILIKTGEFSAIAVTTRFRAVGQVVGASESLLSALRAGLGDKALYSIPTDNNKFSLNSNTYAELGLTYAGTLWQEEGQKLLLGLTGKILIGYNAQHIINRGANYRIVADPTNPNNAVLELNQLDATLGYTTFLENRSITPRTLFSTDSPGRGFGFDIGMTYVNQYDAESPALRLGVAVTDVGGLTYKGEQFNYADIGQNPVRFTNNDFNRITGSLDVLQSIRDKINVGRSPDKTSFRAGLPTSLNLTFDYQLPTGFGVNVTYFQDVRAVQALAVHQPSMLAVVPRYDARWLSLSLPIAYLNHGVTAGASVRVGPGWLGTDNLLGLLGNSANGIHPRGLDIYAGVAFGIGKVDED
;
A
#
# COMPACT_ATOMS: atom_id res chain seq x y z
N MET A 1 -14.10 5.79 -50.35
CA MET A 1 -15.46 5.39 -49.91
C MET A 1 -15.39 4.02 -49.27
N LYS A 2 -15.89 3.95 -48.03
CA LYS A 2 -16.57 2.81 -47.37
C LYS A 2 -15.76 1.53 -46.99
N TYR A 3 -15.23 1.58 -45.77
CA TYR A 3 -15.34 0.65 -44.63
C TYR A 3 -15.90 -0.78 -44.82
N TRP A 4 -15.22 -1.77 -44.23
CA TRP A 4 -15.70 -2.84 -43.31
C TRP A 4 -14.51 -3.17 -42.34
N LEU A 5 -14.48 -2.82 -41.04
CA LEU A 5 -15.10 -3.47 -39.83
C LEU A 5 -14.71 -4.96 -39.73
N THR A 6 -14.16 -5.57 -38.67
CA THR A 6 -14.13 -5.35 -37.20
C THR A 6 -13.27 -6.43 -36.52
N LEU A 7 -12.57 -6.09 -35.42
CA LEU A 7 -12.07 -6.87 -34.25
C LEU A 7 -10.67 -6.31 -33.88
N GLY A 8 -10.30 -5.97 -32.65
CA GLY A 8 -10.76 -6.43 -31.36
C GLY A 8 -10.57 -5.38 -30.26
N GLY A 9 -11.22 -5.65 -29.13
CA GLY A 9 -11.67 -4.68 -28.14
C GLY A 9 -10.60 -3.80 -27.52
N PHE A 10 -10.91 -2.50 -27.49
CA PHE A 10 -10.43 -1.61 -26.45
C PHE A 10 -10.90 -2.15 -25.09
N LEU A 11 -9.97 -2.77 -24.36
CA LEU A 11 -10.10 -3.04 -22.94
C LEU A 11 -10.32 -1.71 -22.23
N PHE A 12 -11.57 -1.42 -21.88
CA PHE A 12 -11.90 -0.46 -20.84
C PHE A 12 -11.38 -1.01 -19.50
N ILE A 13 -10.10 -0.75 -19.21
CA ILE A 13 -9.52 -0.96 -17.89
C ILE A 13 -10.08 0.16 -17.01
N SER A 14 -11.09 -0.18 -16.22
CA SER A 14 -11.51 0.64 -15.08
C SER A 14 -10.34 0.66 -14.09
N THR A 15 -9.65 1.79 -14.01
CA THR A 15 -8.45 1.97 -13.20
C THR A 15 -8.80 2.33 -11.77
N ILE A 16 -8.50 1.46 -10.80
CA ILE A 16 -8.72 1.71 -9.38
C ILE A 16 -7.46 1.30 -8.54
N THR A 17 -6.69 2.33 -8.16
CA THR A 17 -6.07 2.69 -6.84
C THR A 17 -4.73 2.12 -6.30
N SER A 18 -3.80 3.00 -5.80
CA SER A 18 -2.77 3.15 -4.66
C SER A 18 -1.36 2.50 -4.28
N ALA A 19 -0.46 2.00 -5.13
CA ALA A 19 0.69 1.17 -4.73
C ALA A 19 1.84 1.81 -3.90
N GLN A 20 2.66 0.94 -3.28
CA GLN A 20 3.92 1.22 -2.56
C GLN A 20 4.96 0.15 -2.95
N ASN A 21 6.06 0.53 -3.61
CA ASN A 21 6.97 -0.48 -4.17
C ASN A 21 8.45 -0.13 -4.12
N LEU A 22 8.83 0.99 -3.49
CA LEU A 22 10.21 1.48 -3.46
C LEU A 22 10.79 1.53 -4.88
N LEU A 23 10.05 2.15 -5.82
CA LEU A 23 10.27 2.01 -7.27
C LEU A 23 11.70 2.35 -7.67
N GLY A 24 12.32 3.31 -6.99
CA GLY A 24 13.69 3.70 -7.26
C GLY A 24 14.76 2.65 -6.94
N ILE A 25 14.43 1.67 -6.10
CA ILE A 25 15.34 0.58 -5.70
C ILE A 25 14.87 -0.78 -6.23
N SER A 26 13.58 -1.07 -6.15
CA SER A 26 13.03 -2.36 -6.58
C SER A 26 13.09 -2.57 -8.10
N THR A 27 13.14 -1.50 -8.88
CA THR A 27 13.36 -1.60 -10.34
C THR A 27 14.85 -1.64 -10.71
N SER A 28 15.74 -1.10 -9.86
CA SER A 28 17.18 -1.07 -10.12
C SER A 28 17.77 -2.48 -10.24
N ARG A 29 18.73 -2.66 -11.16
CA ARG A 29 19.46 -3.93 -11.31
C ARG A 29 20.17 -4.35 -10.01
N TYR A 30 20.59 -3.36 -9.21
CA TYR A 30 21.28 -3.56 -7.93
C TYR A 30 20.34 -3.56 -6.71
N GLY A 31 19.01 -3.59 -6.91
CA GLY A 31 18.03 -3.65 -5.84
C GLY A 31 18.01 -4.96 -5.04
N GLY A 32 18.71 -6.00 -5.52
CA GLY A 32 18.86 -7.30 -4.88
C GLY A 32 17.54 -7.90 -4.42
N THR A 33 17.43 -8.26 -3.13
CA THR A 33 16.20 -8.86 -2.57
C THR A 33 14.96 -7.98 -2.71
N ASN A 34 15.10 -6.66 -2.87
CA ASN A 34 13.94 -5.76 -3.03
C ASN A 34 13.24 -5.95 -4.38
N ARG A 35 13.93 -6.51 -5.38
CA ARG A 35 13.37 -6.85 -6.71
C ARG A 35 12.40 -8.05 -6.65
N LEU A 36 12.58 -8.93 -5.67
CA LEU A 36 11.82 -10.19 -5.56
C LEU A 36 10.33 -9.97 -5.27
N TYR A 37 10.00 -8.85 -4.61
CA TYR A 37 8.61 -8.45 -4.36
C TYR A 37 7.88 -7.98 -5.62
N ILE A 38 8.62 -7.64 -6.68
CA ILE A 38 8.05 -7.36 -8.01
C ILE A 38 7.97 -8.66 -8.81
N ASN A 39 9.07 -9.40 -8.88
CA ASN A 39 9.13 -10.66 -9.59
C ASN A 39 10.22 -11.58 -9.00
N PRO A 40 9.88 -12.78 -8.48
CA PRO A 40 10.85 -13.67 -7.87
C PRO A 40 11.91 -14.22 -8.85
N SER A 41 11.64 -14.25 -10.16
CA SER A 41 12.63 -14.70 -11.17
C SER A 41 13.89 -13.84 -11.20
N LEU A 42 13.79 -12.57 -10.77
CA LEU A 42 14.90 -11.62 -10.78
C LEU A 42 16.02 -12.00 -9.80
N ALA A 43 15.80 -12.98 -8.91
CA ALA A 43 16.88 -13.56 -8.13
C ALA A 43 17.98 -14.19 -9.01
N ALA A 44 17.59 -14.84 -10.13
CA ALA A 44 18.53 -15.44 -11.06
C ALA A 44 19.37 -14.39 -11.83
N ASP A 45 18.81 -13.19 -12.03
CA ASP A 45 19.43 -12.01 -12.68
C ASP A 45 20.16 -11.08 -11.69
N SER A 46 20.65 -11.61 -10.57
CA SER A 46 21.44 -10.82 -9.62
C SER A 46 22.83 -10.52 -10.18
N PRO A 47 23.29 -9.24 -10.20
CA PRO A 47 24.67 -8.90 -10.59
C PRO A 47 25.71 -9.27 -9.52
N SER A 48 25.27 -9.62 -8.30
CA SER A 48 26.13 -9.99 -7.18
C SER A 48 26.03 -11.48 -6.87
N LYS A 49 27.16 -12.12 -6.54
CA LYS A 49 27.20 -13.52 -6.08
C LYS A 49 26.48 -13.68 -4.74
N LEU A 50 26.66 -12.71 -3.85
CA LEU A 50 25.99 -12.60 -2.56
C LEU A 50 25.39 -11.20 -2.44
N TYR A 51 24.13 -11.11 -2.04
CA TYR A 51 23.48 -9.85 -1.69
C TYR A 51 22.92 -9.96 -0.28
N LEU A 52 23.36 -9.08 0.61
CA LEU A 52 22.89 -8.99 1.99
C LEU A 52 22.09 -7.70 2.16
N ASN A 53 20.78 -7.79 2.35
CA ASN A 53 19.96 -6.66 2.77
C ASN A 53 19.91 -6.62 4.30
N VAL A 54 20.50 -5.61 4.92
CA VAL A 54 20.51 -5.48 6.38
C VAL A 54 19.14 -5.00 6.86
N ALA A 55 18.69 -3.88 6.30
CA ALA A 55 17.38 -3.31 6.60
C ALA A 55 16.95 -2.34 5.50
N THR A 56 15.68 -2.40 5.12
CA THR A 56 14.99 -1.39 4.33
C THR A 56 13.78 -0.92 5.13
N ALA A 57 13.54 0.38 5.25
CA ALA A 57 12.31 0.92 5.80
C ALA A 57 11.58 1.73 4.73
N ASN A 58 10.26 1.64 4.70
CA ASN A 58 9.39 2.42 3.84
C ASN A 58 8.18 2.92 4.63
N LEU A 59 7.79 4.17 4.42
CA LEU A 59 6.56 4.76 4.93
C LEU A 59 5.85 5.46 3.78
N THR A 60 4.60 5.07 3.52
CA THR A 60 3.80 5.66 2.47
C THR A 60 2.40 6.00 2.98
N ALA A 61 1.95 7.20 2.65
CA ALA A 61 0.56 7.61 2.83
C ALA A 61 0.06 8.18 1.50
N ASN A 62 -1.07 7.73 0.99
CA ASN A 62 -1.65 8.24 -0.24
C ASN A 62 -3.18 8.19 -0.16
N ASN A 63 -3.85 9.03 -0.92
CA ASN A 63 -5.30 9.02 -1.05
C ASN A 63 -5.75 9.74 -2.33
N ASN A 64 -7.03 9.66 -2.70
CA ASN A 64 -7.62 10.46 -3.78
C ASN A 64 -8.74 11.41 -3.29
N TYR A 65 -8.93 11.57 -1.98
CA TYR A 65 -10.00 12.36 -1.38
C TYR A 65 -9.56 13.76 -0.94
N PHE A 66 -8.40 13.88 -0.31
CA PHE A 66 -7.83 15.15 0.14
C PHE A 66 -6.57 15.53 -0.61
N ARG A 67 -6.46 16.82 -0.91
CA ARG A 67 -5.22 17.48 -1.28
C ARG A 67 -4.70 18.29 -0.10
N TYR A 68 -3.42 18.14 0.18
CA TYR A 68 -2.72 18.94 1.16
C TYR A 68 -2.47 20.34 0.60
N GLN A 69 -2.78 21.36 1.40
CA GLN A 69 -2.68 22.78 1.03
C GLN A 69 -2.21 23.66 2.20
N ALA A 70 -1.50 23.07 3.17
CA ALA A 70 -0.92 23.85 4.26
C ALA A 70 0.14 24.83 3.72
N PRO A 71 0.42 25.93 4.46
CA PRO A 71 1.45 26.90 4.12
C PRO A 71 2.89 26.37 4.29
N PHE A 72 3.07 25.14 4.78
CA PHE A 72 4.36 24.47 4.94
C PHE A 72 4.29 23.07 4.32
N SER A 73 5.43 22.53 3.88
CA SER A 73 5.46 21.21 3.24
C SER A 73 5.39 20.06 4.26
N LEU A 74 5.02 18.87 3.81
CA LEU A 74 5.00 17.67 4.65
C LEU A 74 6.39 17.32 5.21
N LEU A 75 7.47 17.63 4.49
CA LEU A 75 8.83 17.49 5.01
C LEU A 75 9.07 18.41 6.22
N LYS A 76 8.64 19.68 6.14
CA LYS A 76 8.75 20.60 7.28
C LYS A 76 7.89 20.15 8.46
N PHE A 77 6.69 19.65 8.18
CA PHE A 77 5.80 19.08 9.20
C PHE A 77 6.48 17.92 9.95
N ILE A 78 6.99 16.92 9.22
CA ILE A 78 7.62 15.73 9.81
C ILE A 78 8.93 16.06 10.53
N THR A 79 9.70 17.03 10.03
CA THR A 79 10.97 17.43 10.65
C THR A 79 10.81 18.46 11.78
N GLY A 80 9.59 18.95 12.04
CA GLY A 80 9.33 20.01 13.03
C GLY A 80 9.85 21.40 12.63
N ASN A 81 10.39 21.55 11.40
CA ASN A 81 10.93 22.78 10.84
C ASN A 81 9.82 23.68 10.24
N VAL A 82 8.74 23.85 11.01
CA VAL A 82 7.62 24.74 10.70
C VAL A 82 7.83 26.08 11.40
N SER A 83 7.44 27.18 10.75
CA SER A 83 7.46 28.52 11.33
C SER A 83 6.63 28.59 12.62
N ASN A 84 7.05 29.42 13.59
CA ASN A 84 6.41 29.52 14.90
C ASN A 84 4.94 29.96 14.84
N GLU A 85 4.52 30.67 13.79
CA GLU A 85 3.12 31.08 13.58
C GLU A 85 2.15 29.91 13.36
N TYR A 86 2.66 28.74 12.96
CA TYR A 86 1.86 27.51 12.82
C TYR A 86 2.17 26.50 13.93
N LYS A 87 2.75 26.94 15.03
CA LYS A 87 3.00 26.11 16.21
C LYS A 87 2.11 26.54 17.36
N ASN A 88 1.62 25.56 18.10
CA ASN A 88 0.97 25.76 19.39
C ASN A 88 2.01 26.23 20.43
N GLN A 89 1.53 26.68 21.58
CA GLN A 89 2.39 27.16 22.67
C GLN A 89 3.35 26.08 23.22
N ASP A 90 2.99 24.80 23.09
CA ASP A 90 3.80 23.65 23.47
C ASP A 90 4.86 23.26 22.40
N GLY A 91 4.94 24.02 21.30
CA GLY A 91 5.85 23.77 20.19
C GLY A 91 5.35 22.72 19.19
N SER A 92 4.22 22.06 19.43
CA SER A 92 3.59 21.15 18.48
C SER A 92 3.06 21.93 17.27
N VAL A 93 3.06 21.32 16.09
CA VAL A 93 2.52 21.97 14.89
C VAL A 93 1.00 22.01 15.00
N HIS A 94 0.43 23.21 14.90
CA HIS A 94 -1.01 23.41 14.80
C HIS A 94 -1.48 22.96 13.42
N PHE A 95 -2.42 22.01 13.36
CA PHE A 95 -2.97 21.52 12.11
C PHE A 95 -4.44 21.95 11.97
N ASP A 96 -4.71 22.82 11.00
CA ASP A 96 -6.06 23.29 10.69
C ASP A 96 -6.72 22.38 9.64
N VAL A 97 -8.04 22.14 9.77
CA VAL A 97 -8.80 21.35 8.78
C VAL A 97 -8.70 21.94 7.38
N ASN A 98 -8.58 23.27 7.25
CA ASN A 98 -8.42 24.01 6.01
C ASN A 98 -7.06 23.78 5.34
N TYR A 99 -6.09 23.15 6.02
CA TYR A 99 -4.85 22.69 5.38
C TYR A 99 -5.06 21.48 4.48
N THR A 100 -6.29 20.99 4.40
CA THR A 100 -6.70 19.96 3.44
C THR A 100 -7.89 20.47 2.64
N ARG A 101 -7.97 20.07 1.38
CA ARG A 101 -9.08 20.37 0.47
C ARG A 101 -9.65 19.09 -0.11
N GLU A 102 -10.97 18.99 -0.14
CA GLU A 102 -11.67 17.87 -0.77
C GLU A 102 -11.48 17.85 -2.30
N SER A 103 -11.32 16.65 -2.83
CA SER A 103 -11.24 16.33 -4.26
C SER A 103 -12.52 15.58 -4.61
N LEU A 104 -13.56 16.32 -5.00
CA LEU A 104 -14.87 15.79 -5.39
C LEU A 104 -14.94 15.68 -6.93
N ASP A 105 -14.61 14.51 -7.46
CA ASP A 105 -14.52 14.20 -8.89
C ASP A 105 -15.56 13.15 -9.33
N GLY A 106 -16.50 12.80 -8.45
CA GLY A 106 -17.56 11.81 -8.70
C GLY A 106 -17.10 10.35 -8.63
N SER A 107 -15.81 10.09 -8.37
CA SER A 107 -15.26 8.74 -8.23
C SER A 107 -15.19 8.28 -6.79
N SER A 108 -15.21 6.95 -6.59
CA SER A 108 -14.99 6.35 -5.28
C SER A 108 -13.63 6.73 -4.70
N LYS A 109 -13.60 6.89 -3.38
CA LYS A 109 -12.46 7.37 -2.63
C LYS A 109 -11.72 6.26 -1.92
N ASN A 110 -10.40 6.39 -1.96
CA ASN A 110 -9.47 5.39 -1.52
C ASN A 110 -8.32 6.09 -0.79
N GLY A 111 -7.83 5.43 0.25
CA GLY A 111 -6.72 5.90 1.06
C GLY A 111 -5.89 4.71 1.51
N THR A 112 -4.57 4.87 1.53
CA THR A 112 -3.65 3.86 2.03
C THR A 112 -2.62 4.55 2.91
N LEU A 113 -2.44 4.05 4.13
CA LEU A 113 -1.31 4.30 4.98
C LEU A 113 -0.60 2.96 5.19
N ALA A 114 0.69 2.86 4.89
CA ALA A 114 1.44 1.70 5.33
C ALA A 114 2.87 2.04 5.70
N GLY A 115 3.37 1.27 6.65
CA GLY A 115 4.77 1.20 7.04
C GLY A 115 5.28 -0.22 6.79
N GLU A 116 6.53 -0.30 6.36
CA GLU A 116 7.16 -1.56 6.02
C GLU A 116 8.63 -1.55 6.42
N VAL A 117 9.09 -2.67 6.98
CA VAL A 117 10.50 -2.95 7.20
C VAL A 117 10.84 -4.28 6.52
N ARG A 118 11.86 -4.29 5.67
CA ARG A 118 12.42 -5.50 5.05
C ARG A 118 13.79 -5.78 5.64
N GLY A 119 14.11 -7.05 5.80
CA GLY A 119 15.42 -7.47 6.28
C GLY A 119 15.46 -7.85 7.77
N PRO A 120 16.50 -8.59 8.20
CA PRO A 120 17.65 -9.02 7.39
C PRO A 120 17.25 -10.04 6.31
N ALA A 121 17.82 -9.90 5.12
CA ALA A 121 17.56 -10.79 4.00
C ALA A 121 18.85 -11.08 3.23
N ILE A 122 18.93 -12.26 2.64
CA ILE A 122 20.10 -12.73 1.89
C ILE A 122 19.65 -13.31 0.56
N LEU A 123 20.43 -13.05 -0.49
CA LEU A 123 20.31 -13.69 -1.80
C LEU A 123 21.68 -14.20 -2.21
N ILE A 124 21.74 -15.46 -2.64
CA ILE A 124 22.98 -16.15 -3.00
C ILE A 124 22.79 -16.79 -4.38
N LYS A 125 23.72 -16.54 -5.29
CA LYS A 125 23.85 -17.30 -6.53
C LYS A 125 24.42 -18.68 -6.19
N THR A 126 23.64 -19.72 -6.42
CA THR A 126 24.03 -21.12 -6.19
C THR A 126 24.81 -21.72 -7.35
N GLY A 127 24.80 -21.04 -8.50
CA GLY A 127 25.58 -21.35 -9.69
C GLY A 127 25.39 -20.25 -10.73
N GLU A 128 25.77 -20.50 -11.98
CA GLU A 128 25.58 -19.55 -13.08
C GLU A 128 24.09 -19.29 -13.36
N PHE A 129 23.27 -20.34 -13.27
CA PHE A 129 21.87 -20.31 -13.69
C PHE A 129 20.86 -20.29 -12.56
N SER A 130 21.26 -20.28 -11.29
CA SER A 130 20.31 -20.36 -10.17
C SER A 130 20.68 -19.48 -8.98
N ALA A 131 19.65 -19.14 -8.20
CA ALA A 131 19.77 -18.36 -6.98
C ALA A 131 18.74 -18.78 -5.92
N ILE A 132 19.14 -18.65 -4.66
CA ILE A 132 18.26 -18.81 -3.49
C ILE A 132 18.25 -17.49 -2.72
N ALA A 133 17.10 -17.11 -2.19
CA ALA A 133 17.00 -16.00 -1.24
C ALA A 133 16.14 -16.34 -0.03
N VAL A 134 16.52 -15.80 1.13
CA VAL A 134 15.69 -15.78 2.33
C VAL A 134 15.38 -14.32 2.65
N THR A 135 14.10 -14.00 2.73
CA THR A 135 13.63 -12.63 2.98
C THR A 135 12.80 -12.56 4.25
N THR A 136 12.94 -11.46 4.98
CA THR A 136 12.01 -11.11 6.06
C THR A 136 11.36 -9.77 5.73
N ARG A 137 10.09 -9.64 6.14
CA ARG A 137 9.33 -8.40 6.01
C ARG A 137 8.37 -8.26 7.18
N PHE A 138 8.24 -7.05 7.70
CA PHE A 138 7.20 -6.64 8.61
C PHE A 138 6.41 -5.52 7.95
N ARG A 139 5.08 -5.62 7.89
CA ARG A 139 4.22 -4.65 7.24
C ARG A 139 3.02 -4.34 8.13
N ALA A 140 2.73 -3.05 8.29
CA ALA A 140 1.51 -2.54 8.88
C ALA A 140 0.81 -1.66 7.84
N VAL A 141 -0.43 -1.97 7.50
CA VAL A 141 -1.17 -1.30 6.43
C VAL A 141 -2.59 -1.04 6.89
N GLY A 142 -3.05 0.19 6.70
CA GLY A 142 -4.44 0.63 6.85
C GLY A 142 -4.94 1.19 5.53
N GLN A 143 -6.13 0.77 5.10
CA GLN A 143 -6.71 1.10 3.81
C GLN A 143 -8.19 1.38 3.91
N VAL A 144 -8.62 2.38 3.16
CA VAL A 144 -10.02 2.62 2.81
C VAL A 144 -10.12 2.43 1.31
N VAL A 145 -11.09 1.66 0.84
CA VAL A 145 -11.36 1.43 -0.59
C VAL A 145 -12.85 1.61 -0.86
N GLY A 146 -13.19 2.34 -1.92
CA GLY A 146 -14.56 2.45 -2.41
C GLY A 146 -15.45 3.51 -1.75
N ALA A 147 -14.97 4.23 -0.73
CA ALA A 147 -15.80 5.17 0.04
C ALA A 147 -16.43 6.26 -0.85
N SER A 148 -17.72 6.56 -0.66
CA SER A 148 -18.36 7.64 -1.41
C SER A 148 -17.84 9.02 -0.96
N GLU A 149 -17.90 9.98 -1.88
CA GLU A 149 -17.64 11.39 -1.57
C GLU A 149 -18.55 11.90 -0.48
N SER A 150 -19.86 11.63 -0.58
CA SER A 150 -20.85 12.06 0.42
C SER A 150 -20.54 11.54 1.82
N LEU A 151 -20.02 10.31 1.95
CA LEU A 151 -19.65 9.73 3.24
C LEU A 151 -18.44 10.41 3.83
N LEU A 152 -17.40 10.60 3.03
CA LEU A 152 -16.18 11.21 3.55
C LEU A 152 -16.39 12.71 3.84
N SER A 153 -17.16 13.42 3.01
CA SER A 153 -17.56 14.81 3.26
C SER A 153 -18.40 14.93 4.53
N ALA A 154 -19.32 14.00 4.77
CA ALA A 154 -20.09 13.91 6.01
C ALA A 154 -19.20 13.76 7.24
N LEU A 155 -18.27 12.81 7.19
CA LEU A 155 -17.32 12.56 8.28
C LEU A 155 -16.39 13.77 8.50
N ARG A 156 -15.96 14.44 7.44
CA ARG A 156 -15.15 15.67 7.52
C ARG A 156 -15.94 16.85 8.10
N ALA A 157 -17.17 17.06 7.65
CA ALA A 157 -18.04 18.13 8.15
C ALA A 157 -18.35 17.94 9.64
N GLY A 158 -18.54 16.69 10.10
CA GLY A 158 -18.63 16.36 11.53
C GLY A 158 -17.43 16.81 12.37
N LEU A 159 -16.27 17.06 11.74
CA LEU A 159 -15.05 17.57 12.36
C LEU A 159 -14.90 19.11 12.30
N GLY A 160 -15.80 19.86 11.65
CA GLY A 160 -15.62 21.32 11.58
C GLY A 160 -16.72 22.20 10.97
N ASP A 161 -17.77 21.67 10.32
CA ASP A 161 -18.75 22.53 9.64
C ASP A 161 -20.17 21.94 9.54
N LYS A 162 -21.19 22.79 9.71
CA LYS A 162 -22.62 22.40 9.86
C LYS A 162 -23.37 22.17 8.54
N ALA A 163 -22.66 22.06 7.42
CA ALA A 163 -23.22 22.29 6.09
C ALA A 163 -23.86 21.08 5.38
N LEU A 164 -23.91 19.89 6.00
CA LEU A 164 -24.44 18.69 5.36
C LEU A 164 -25.67 18.12 6.09
N TYR A 165 -26.77 18.86 6.08
CA TYR A 165 -28.07 18.32 6.48
C TYR A 165 -28.78 17.67 5.28
N SER A 166 -29.38 16.50 5.51
CA SER A 166 -30.44 15.90 4.69
C SER A 166 -30.07 15.40 3.29
N ILE A 167 -28.83 15.00 3.03
CA ILE A 167 -28.50 14.22 1.82
C ILE A 167 -28.58 12.72 2.16
N PRO A 168 -29.67 12.01 1.82
CA PRO A 168 -29.69 10.56 1.95
C PRO A 168 -28.63 9.98 1.02
N THR A 169 -27.80 9.09 1.57
CA THR A 169 -26.87 8.29 0.76
C THR A 169 -27.34 6.86 0.83
N ASP A 170 -27.74 6.34 -0.33
CA ASP A 170 -28.27 5.00 -0.47
C ASP A 170 -27.20 4.04 -0.99
N ASN A 171 -27.22 2.81 -0.46
CA ASN A 171 -26.42 1.68 -0.93
C ASN A 171 -24.91 1.98 -1.03
N ASN A 172 -24.38 2.71 -0.06
CA ASN A 172 -22.95 3.00 0.01
C ASN A 172 -22.17 1.69 0.22
N LYS A 173 -21.07 1.52 -0.51
CA LYS A 173 -20.19 0.35 -0.43
C LYS A 173 -18.76 0.81 -0.22
N PHE A 174 -18.13 0.31 0.83
CA PHE A 174 -16.72 0.59 1.09
C PHE A 174 -16.10 -0.53 1.90
N SER A 175 -14.77 -0.63 1.84
CA SER A 175 -14.00 -1.46 2.75
C SER A 175 -12.99 -0.60 3.51
N LEU A 176 -12.95 -0.81 4.83
CA LEU A 176 -11.88 -0.34 5.70
C LEU A 176 -11.14 -1.59 6.16
N ASN A 177 -9.85 -1.67 5.90
CA ASN A 177 -9.02 -2.82 6.29
C ASN A 177 -7.74 -2.31 6.96
N SER A 178 -7.36 -2.91 8.07
CA SER A 178 -6.05 -2.76 8.68
C SER A 178 -5.46 -4.13 8.95
N ASN A 179 -4.17 -4.30 8.65
CA ASN A 179 -3.47 -5.55 8.85
C ASN A 179 -2.01 -5.28 9.22
N THR A 180 -1.52 -5.97 10.24
CA THR A 180 -0.13 -5.92 10.68
C THR A 180 0.41 -7.34 10.79
N TYR A 181 1.39 -7.68 9.97
CA TYR A 181 1.94 -9.03 9.89
C TYR A 181 3.43 -9.04 9.53
N ALA A 182 4.09 -10.13 9.89
CA ALA A 182 5.43 -10.47 9.45
C ALA A 182 5.39 -11.61 8.42
N GLU A 183 6.39 -11.64 7.57
CA GLU A 183 6.60 -12.61 6.49
C GLU A 183 8.04 -13.12 6.56
N LEU A 184 8.20 -14.43 6.46
CA LEU A 184 9.45 -15.11 6.15
C LEU A 184 9.29 -15.78 4.78
N GLY A 185 10.06 -15.31 3.79
CA GLY A 185 10.05 -15.80 2.42
C GLY A 185 11.28 -16.65 2.11
N LEU A 186 11.08 -17.73 1.36
CA LEU A 186 12.14 -18.50 0.72
C LEU A 186 11.91 -18.48 -0.79
N THR A 187 12.86 -17.92 -1.52
CA THR A 187 12.82 -17.81 -2.98
C THR A 187 13.82 -18.77 -3.61
N TYR A 188 13.41 -19.45 -4.67
CA TYR A 188 14.28 -20.13 -5.61
C TYR A 188 14.01 -19.58 -7.01
N ALA A 189 15.07 -19.26 -7.75
CA ALA A 189 14.95 -18.84 -9.14
C ALA A 189 16.05 -19.47 -10.00
N GLY A 190 15.75 -19.69 -11.27
CA GLY A 190 16.74 -20.13 -12.23
C GLY A 190 16.41 -19.86 -13.68
N THR A 191 17.41 -20.06 -14.54
CA THR A 191 17.31 -19.95 -15.99
C THR A 191 16.71 -21.24 -16.55
N LEU A 192 15.53 -21.13 -17.16
CA LEU A 192 14.87 -22.25 -17.85
C LEU A 192 15.44 -22.50 -19.24
N TRP A 193 15.85 -21.44 -19.92
CA TRP A 193 16.35 -21.48 -21.29
C TRP A 193 17.32 -20.34 -21.53
N GLN A 194 18.38 -20.58 -22.30
CA GLN A 194 19.38 -19.58 -22.67
C GLN A 194 20.03 -19.93 -24.01
N GLU A 195 19.90 -19.04 -24.99
CA GLU A 195 20.53 -19.13 -26.32
C GLU A 195 20.85 -17.72 -26.85
N GLU A 196 22.01 -17.53 -27.48
CA GLU A 196 22.36 -16.33 -28.27
C GLU A 196 21.94 -14.98 -27.64
N GLY A 197 22.34 -14.75 -26.39
CA GLY A 197 22.02 -13.52 -25.65
C GLY A 197 20.60 -13.41 -25.11
N GLN A 198 19.77 -14.42 -25.31
CA GLN A 198 18.41 -14.50 -24.77
C GLN A 198 18.37 -15.46 -23.59
N LYS A 199 17.59 -15.13 -22.56
CA LYS A 199 17.40 -15.95 -21.36
C LYS A 199 15.97 -15.89 -20.89
N LEU A 200 15.42 -17.03 -20.46
CA LEU A 200 14.14 -17.11 -19.79
C LEU A 200 14.36 -17.54 -18.33
N LEU A 201 13.92 -16.72 -17.40
CA LEU A 201 14.09 -16.92 -15.97
C LEU A 201 12.75 -17.26 -15.33
N LEU A 202 12.73 -18.21 -14.40
CA LEU A 202 11.58 -18.54 -13.56
C LEU A 202 11.96 -18.40 -12.10
N GLY A 203 11.04 -17.88 -11.27
CA GLY A 203 11.20 -17.82 -9.83
C GLY A 203 9.93 -18.15 -9.08
N LEU A 204 10.12 -18.71 -7.89
CA LEU A 204 9.07 -19.07 -6.96
C LEU A 204 9.48 -18.61 -5.56
N THR A 205 8.53 -18.04 -4.82
CA THR A 205 8.71 -17.72 -3.39
C THR A 205 7.62 -18.41 -2.58
N GLY A 206 8.02 -19.15 -1.54
CA GLY A 206 7.11 -19.63 -0.50
C GLY A 206 7.20 -18.75 0.75
N LYS A 207 6.07 -18.44 1.37
CA LYS A 207 5.98 -17.50 2.50
C LYS A 207 5.27 -18.11 3.71
N ILE A 208 5.85 -17.92 4.88
CA ILE A 208 5.20 -18.16 6.18
C ILE A 208 4.83 -16.81 6.78
N LEU A 209 3.58 -16.69 7.24
CA LEU A 209 3.00 -15.44 7.70
C LEU A 209 2.61 -15.51 9.18
N ILE A 210 2.97 -14.47 9.93
CA ILE A 210 2.62 -14.29 11.34
C ILE A 210 1.89 -12.97 11.50
N GLY A 211 0.61 -13.03 11.87
CA GLY A 211 -0.26 -11.86 11.96
C GLY A 211 -0.44 -11.34 13.38
N TYR A 212 -0.23 -10.05 13.60
CA TYR A 212 -0.33 -9.43 14.93
C TYR A 212 -1.62 -8.65 15.13
N ASN A 213 -2.13 -8.03 14.07
CA ASN A 213 -3.40 -7.31 14.12
C ASN A 213 -4.11 -7.43 12.78
N ALA A 214 -5.42 -7.63 12.84
CA ALA A 214 -6.31 -7.42 11.71
C ALA A 214 -7.59 -6.75 12.18
N GLN A 215 -8.05 -5.79 11.40
CA GLN A 215 -9.31 -5.06 11.61
C GLN A 215 -9.96 -4.85 10.25
N HIS A 216 -11.27 -5.03 10.15
CA HIS A 216 -11.99 -4.75 8.92
C HIS A 216 -13.42 -4.29 9.16
N ILE A 217 -13.90 -3.43 8.27
CA ILE A 217 -15.31 -3.14 8.01
C ILE A 217 -15.51 -3.30 6.51
N ILE A 218 -16.26 -4.32 6.12
CA ILE A 218 -16.68 -4.51 4.73
C ILE A 218 -18.15 -4.15 4.65
N ASN A 219 -18.45 -2.96 4.18
CA ASN A 219 -19.80 -2.48 3.95
C ASN A 219 -20.23 -2.80 2.51
N ARG A 220 -21.25 -3.66 2.37
CA ARG A 220 -21.83 -4.08 1.09
C ARG A 220 -23.10 -3.29 0.74
N GLY A 221 -23.64 -2.53 1.68
CA GLY A 221 -24.75 -1.63 1.48
C GLY A 221 -25.14 -0.97 2.79
N ALA A 222 -25.05 0.35 2.86
CA ALA A 222 -25.56 1.12 3.99
C ALA A 222 -26.40 2.28 3.50
N ASN A 223 -27.55 2.49 4.15
CA ASN A 223 -28.39 3.67 3.95
C ASN A 223 -28.26 4.54 5.19
N TYR A 224 -27.76 5.76 5.01
CA TYR A 224 -27.64 6.73 6.09
C TYR A 224 -28.07 8.12 5.65
N ARG A 225 -28.47 8.93 6.63
CA ARG A 225 -28.74 10.35 6.45
C ARG A 225 -28.17 11.14 7.63
N ILE A 226 -27.78 12.38 7.36
CA ILE A 226 -27.37 13.31 8.41
C ILE A 226 -28.56 14.21 8.70
N VAL A 227 -29.00 14.24 9.96
CA VAL A 227 -30.13 15.06 10.40
C VAL A 227 -29.73 15.88 11.62
N ALA A 228 -30.50 16.92 11.92
CA ALA A 228 -30.33 17.63 13.18
C ALA A 228 -30.63 16.68 14.36
N ASP A 229 -29.82 16.77 15.42
CA ASP A 229 -30.04 16.01 16.65
C ASP A 229 -31.39 16.42 17.25
N PRO A 230 -32.35 15.49 17.44
CA PRO A 230 -33.64 15.79 18.04
C PRO A 230 -33.54 16.34 19.47
N THR A 231 -32.43 16.07 20.16
CA THR A 231 -32.17 16.53 21.53
C THR A 231 -31.39 17.85 21.60
N ASN A 232 -30.65 18.19 20.54
CA ASN A 232 -29.95 19.46 20.42
C ASN A 232 -29.85 19.89 18.95
N PRO A 233 -30.84 20.64 18.43
CA PRO A 233 -30.92 21.00 17.00
C PRO A 233 -29.70 21.73 16.42
N ASN A 234 -28.76 22.19 17.26
CA ASN A 234 -27.51 22.79 16.84
C ASN A 234 -26.41 21.77 16.44
N ASN A 235 -26.65 20.48 16.70
CA ASN A 235 -25.76 19.37 16.39
C ASN A 235 -26.33 18.52 15.25
N ALA A 236 -25.44 17.87 14.50
CA ALA A 236 -25.80 16.88 13.50
C ALA A 236 -25.60 15.46 14.05
N VAL A 237 -26.46 14.53 13.64
CA VAL A 237 -26.34 13.10 13.92
C VAL A 237 -26.43 12.30 12.63
N LEU A 238 -25.64 11.24 12.54
CA LEU A 238 -25.72 10.27 11.44
C LEU A 238 -26.75 9.21 11.83
N GLU A 239 -27.88 9.19 11.14
CA GLU A 239 -28.88 8.13 11.24
C GLU A 239 -28.57 7.04 10.23
N LEU A 240 -28.24 5.86 10.74
CA LEU A 240 -28.09 4.65 9.97
C LEU A 240 -29.43 3.91 9.94
N ASN A 241 -29.97 3.68 8.75
CA ASN A 241 -31.29 3.05 8.56
C ASN A 241 -31.18 1.58 8.11
N GLN A 242 -30.11 1.22 7.42
CA GLN A 242 -29.86 -0.14 6.96
C GLN A 242 -28.35 -0.37 6.91
N LEU A 243 -27.93 -1.60 7.24
CA LEU A 243 -26.53 -2.02 7.16
C LEU A 243 -26.42 -3.49 6.74
N ASP A 244 -25.82 -3.72 5.57
CA ASP A 244 -25.19 -4.99 5.21
C ASP A 244 -23.67 -4.83 5.33
N ALA A 245 -23.11 -5.30 6.44
CA ALA A 245 -21.68 -5.18 6.69
C ALA A 245 -21.08 -6.38 7.44
N THR A 246 -19.78 -6.56 7.28
CA THR A 246 -18.97 -7.45 8.11
C THR A 246 -17.95 -6.62 8.86
N LEU A 247 -17.96 -6.73 10.19
CA LEU A 247 -17.00 -6.12 11.07
C LEU A 247 -16.17 -7.22 11.72
N GLY A 248 -14.85 -7.07 11.77
CA GLY A 248 -14.03 -8.00 12.53
C GLY A 248 -12.72 -7.39 13.00
N TYR A 249 -12.23 -7.85 14.14
CA TYR A 249 -11.01 -7.33 14.74
C TYR A 249 -10.30 -8.36 15.62
N THR A 250 -9.02 -8.09 15.84
CA THR A 250 -8.19 -8.76 16.86
C THR A 250 -7.82 -7.75 17.95
N THR A 251 -7.69 -8.21 19.19
CA THR A 251 -7.31 -7.39 20.36
C THR A 251 -5.86 -7.58 20.80
N PHE A 252 -5.06 -8.37 20.08
CA PHE A 252 -3.70 -8.71 20.51
C PHE A 252 -2.76 -7.51 20.72
N LEU A 253 -2.89 -6.47 19.90
CA LEU A 253 -2.10 -5.22 20.02
C LEU A 253 -2.79 -4.13 20.85
N GLU A 254 -3.94 -4.43 21.46
CA GLU A 254 -4.63 -3.49 22.34
C GLU A 254 -3.74 -3.21 23.57
N ASN A 255 -3.39 -1.94 23.79
CA ASN A 255 -2.49 -1.50 24.85
C ASN A 255 -1.09 -2.17 24.83
N ARG A 256 -0.64 -2.67 23.67
CA ARG A 256 0.70 -3.25 23.52
C ARG A 256 1.49 -2.53 22.44
N SER A 257 2.73 -2.17 22.76
CA SER A 257 3.68 -1.67 21.77
C SER A 257 4.29 -2.82 20.97
N ILE A 258 4.62 -2.55 19.71
CA ILE A 258 5.38 -3.48 18.88
C ILE A 258 6.84 -3.44 19.35
N THR A 259 7.29 -4.54 19.94
CA THR A 259 8.65 -4.77 20.44
C THR A 259 9.20 -6.08 19.87
N PRO A 260 10.52 -6.34 19.94
CA PRO A 260 11.07 -7.64 19.57
C PRO A 260 10.35 -8.81 20.27
N ARG A 261 9.99 -8.65 21.55
CA ARG A 261 9.24 -9.67 22.30
C ARG A 261 7.86 -9.97 21.68
N THR A 262 7.13 -8.95 21.22
CA THR A 262 5.84 -9.18 20.56
C THR A 262 5.98 -9.80 19.19
N LEU A 263 7.06 -9.47 18.45
CA LEU A 263 7.34 -10.04 17.12
C LEU A 263 7.69 -11.54 17.17
N PHE A 264 8.33 -12.00 18.25
CA PHE A 264 8.65 -13.43 18.44
C PHE A 264 7.64 -14.17 19.31
N SER A 265 6.48 -13.56 19.61
CA SER A 265 5.46 -14.18 20.45
C SER A 265 4.74 -15.32 19.71
N THR A 266 4.69 -16.49 20.35
CA THR A 266 3.90 -17.63 19.88
C THR A 266 2.39 -17.38 19.94
N ASP A 267 1.96 -16.38 20.71
CA ASP A 267 0.55 -16.06 20.96
C ASP A 267 -0.05 -15.11 19.93
N SER A 268 0.74 -14.73 18.90
CA SER A 268 0.23 -13.90 17.80
C SER A 268 -1.05 -14.53 17.20
N PRO A 269 -2.11 -13.74 16.96
CA PRO A 269 -3.44 -14.25 16.62
C PRO A 269 -3.55 -14.79 15.19
N GLY A 270 -2.64 -14.41 14.30
CA GLY A 270 -2.70 -14.73 12.87
C GLY A 270 -1.64 -15.72 12.41
N ARG A 271 -2.03 -16.71 11.62
CA ARG A 271 -1.11 -17.63 10.92
C ARG A 271 -1.55 -17.81 9.48
N GLY A 272 -0.60 -17.91 8.57
CA GLY A 272 -0.93 -18.08 7.16
C GLY A 272 0.26 -18.47 6.30
N PHE A 273 -0.04 -18.68 5.04
CA PHE A 273 0.94 -18.95 4.00
C PHE A 273 0.66 -18.06 2.80
N GLY A 274 1.72 -17.77 2.05
CA GLY A 274 1.65 -17.07 0.79
C GLY A 274 2.62 -17.66 -0.23
N PHE A 275 2.44 -17.30 -1.49
CA PHE A 275 3.39 -17.64 -2.54
C PHE A 275 3.44 -16.56 -3.63
N ASP A 276 4.60 -16.50 -4.28
CA ASP A 276 4.83 -15.70 -5.48
C ASP A 276 5.34 -16.61 -6.59
N ILE A 277 4.95 -16.31 -7.83
CA ILE A 277 5.49 -16.93 -9.03
C ILE A 277 5.75 -15.84 -10.06
N GLY A 278 6.85 -15.96 -10.79
CA GLY A 278 7.11 -15.03 -11.87
C GLY A 278 8.16 -15.51 -12.84
N MET A 279 8.12 -14.91 -14.02
CA MET A 279 8.95 -15.22 -15.16
C MET A 279 9.53 -13.93 -15.74
N THR A 280 10.76 -13.99 -16.26
CA THR A 280 11.38 -12.85 -16.96
C THR A 280 12.12 -13.33 -18.19
N TYR A 281 11.76 -12.76 -19.34
CA TYR A 281 12.54 -12.86 -20.56
C TYR A 281 13.59 -11.75 -20.57
N VAL A 282 14.83 -12.09 -20.89
CA VAL A 282 15.96 -11.16 -21.01
C VAL A 282 16.53 -11.32 -22.42
N ASN A 283 16.77 -10.20 -23.10
CA ASN A 283 17.52 -10.15 -24.36
C ASN A 283 18.67 -9.16 -24.20
N GLN A 284 19.88 -9.69 -24.30
CA GLN A 284 21.14 -8.98 -24.19
C GLN A 284 22.21 -9.80 -24.92
N TYR A 285 22.62 -9.37 -26.12
CA TYR A 285 23.57 -10.10 -26.96
C TYR A 285 24.91 -10.35 -26.27
N ASP A 286 25.48 -9.30 -25.66
CA ASP A 286 26.70 -9.34 -24.84
C ASP A 286 26.66 -8.27 -23.72
N ALA A 287 27.69 -8.23 -22.88
CA ALA A 287 27.80 -7.27 -21.77
C ALA A 287 27.84 -5.79 -22.24
N GLU A 288 28.26 -5.55 -23.49
CA GLU A 288 28.38 -4.23 -24.12
C GLU A 288 27.11 -3.84 -24.90
N SER A 289 26.09 -4.70 -24.91
CA SER A 289 24.81 -4.48 -25.59
C SER A 289 23.72 -4.02 -24.63
N PRO A 290 22.73 -3.24 -25.11
CA PRO A 290 21.54 -2.94 -24.32
C PRO A 290 20.82 -4.20 -23.87
N ALA A 291 20.40 -4.22 -22.60
CA ALA A 291 19.62 -5.30 -22.02
C ALA A 291 18.13 -4.92 -21.98
N LEU A 292 17.30 -5.74 -22.61
CA LEU A 292 15.84 -5.68 -22.51
C LEU A 292 15.35 -6.78 -21.57
N ARG A 293 14.49 -6.46 -20.60
CA ARG A 293 13.82 -7.44 -19.73
C ARG A 293 12.31 -7.25 -19.77
N LEU A 294 11.59 -8.34 -19.98
CA LEU A 294 10.13 -8.40 -19.95
C LEU A 294 9.72 -9.37 -18.86
N GLY A 295 8.94 -8.92 -17.88
CA GLY A 295 8.57 -9.72 -16.72
C GLY A 295 7.07 -9.78 -16.50
N VAL A 296 6.62 -10.94 -16.04
CA VAL A 296 5.27 -11.18 -15.55
C VAL A 296 5.36 -11.94 -14.23
N ALA A 297 4.61 -11.52 -13.22
CA ALA A 297 4.53 -12.23 -11.95
C ALA A 297 3.14 -12.11 -11.33
N VAL A 298 2.78 -13.12 -10.55
CA VAL A 298 1.66 -13.05 -9.61
C VAL A 298 2.26 -13.17 -8.22
N THR A 299 2.10 -12.12 -7.42
CA THR A 299 2.68 -12.02 -6.08
C THR A 299 1.61 -11.97 -5.01
N ASP A 300 1.98 -12.35 -3.79
CA ASP A 300 1.16 -12.28 -2.59
C ASP A 300 -0.14 -13.08 -2.72
N VAL A 301 -0.07 -14.27 -3.32
CA VAL A 301 -1.22 -15.20 -3.35
C VAL A 301 -1.27 -15.93 -2.01
N GLY A 302 -2.39 -15.80 -1.29
CA GLY A 302 -2.56 -16.48 0.00
C GLY A 302 -3.35 -15.65 1.01
N GLY A 303 -3.05 -15.86 2.29
CA GLY A 303 -3.71 -15.12 3.37
C GLY A 303 -3.39 -15.67 4.75
N LEU A 304 -3.87 -14.95 5.76
CA LEU A 304 -3.77 -15.30 7.17
C LEU A 304 -5.15 -15.63 7.73
N THR A 305 -5.20 -16.62 8.61
CA THR A 305 -6.36 -16.87 9.48
C THR A 305 -6.06 -16.31 10.86
N TYR A 306 -6.93 -15.42 11.32
CA TYR A 306 -6.85 -14.75 12.61
C TYR A 306 -7.82 -15.35 13.61
N LYS A 307 -7.36 -15.55 14.85
CA LYS A 307 -8.23 -15.69 16.03
C LYS A 307 -8.69 -14.30 16.46
N GLY A 308 -9.99 -14.04 16.38
CA GLY A 308 -10.56 -12.71 16.60
C GLY A 308 -12.06 -12.72 16.38
N GLU A 309 -12.72 -11.64 16.77
CA GLU A 309 -14.17 -11.55 16.72
C GLU A 309 -14.63 -11.05 15.35
N GLN A 310 -15.66 -11.68 14.77
CA GLN A 310 -16.32 -11.23 13.56
C GLN A 310 -17.84 -11.17 13.77
N PHE A 311 -18.44 -10.08 13.31
CA PHE A 311 -19.86 -9.79 13.35
C PHE A 311 -20.36 -9.51 11.93
N ASN A 312 -21.44 -10.16 11.54
CA ASN A 312 -22.12 -9.95 10.28
C ASN A 312 -23.47 -9.29 10.58
N TYR A 313 -23.71 -8.20 9.87
CA TYR A 313 -24.95 -7.44 9.90
C TYR A 313 -25.58 -7.61 8.53
N ALA A 314 -26.77 -8.19 8.48
CA ALA A 314 -27.64 -8.16 7.30
C ALA A 314 -28.69 -7.05 7.41
N ASP A 315 -28.93 -6.57 8.64
CA ASP A 315 -29.72 -5.41 9.00
C ASP A 315 -29.28 -4.91 10.40
N ILE A 316 -29.72 -3.72 10.82
CA ILE A 316 -29.39 -3.11 12.11
C ILE A 316 -30.37 -3.45 13.24
N GLY A 317 -31.51 -4.08 12.97
CA GLY A 317 -32.47 -4.60 13.97
C GLY A 317 -33.23 -3.52 14.75
N GLN A 318 -32.61 -2.39 15.07
CA GLN A 318 -33.22 -1.14 15.53
C GLN A 318 -32.94 -0.05 14.50
N ASN A 319 -33.98 0.54 13.91
CA ASN A 319 -33.86 1.56 12.88
C ASN A 319 -34.61 2.84 13.30
N PRO A 320 -33.95 4.01 13.35
CA PRO A 320 -32.54 4.26 13.03
C PRO A 320 -31.57 4.03 14.21
N VAL A 321 -30.34 3.60 13.92
CA VAL A 321 -29.21 3.75 14.86
C VAL A 321 -28.63 5.15 14.67
N ARG A 322 -28.52 5.93 15.75
CA ARG A 322 -28.03 7.32 15.70
C ARG A 322 -26.60 7.40 16.22
N PHE A 323 -25.67 7.84 15.38
CA PHE A 323 -24.30 8.18 15.76
C PHE A 323 -24.17 9.68 15.98
N THR A 324 -23.62 10.03 17.14
CA THR A 324 -23.35 11.40 17.59
C THR A 324 -21.85 11.59 17.77
N ASN A 325 -21.37 12.84 17.81
CA ASN A 325 -19.96 13.11 18.10
C ASN A 325 -19.53 12.52 19.45
N ASN A 326 -20.43 12.47 20.43
CA ASN A 326 -20.15 11.92 21.76
C ASN A 326 -19.82 10.42 21.75
N ASP A 327 -20.32 9.66 20.77
CA ASP A 327 -20.00 8.23 20.62
C ASP A 327 -18.52 8.00 20.26
N PHE A 328 -17.83 9.06 19.84
CA PHE A 328 -16.48 9.04 19.31
C PHE A 328 -15.48 9.92 20.10
N ASN A 329 -15.93 10.63 21.14
CA ASN A 329 -15.11 11.56 21.94
C ASN A 329 -13.96 10.90 22.74
N ARG A 330 -13.98 9.58 22.93
CA ARG A 330 -12.97 8.83 23.70
C ARG A 330 -12.14 7.85 22.86
N ILE A 331 -12.10 8.06 21.53
CA ILE A 331 -11.30 7.22 20.65
C ILE A 331 -9.82 7.55 20.81
N THR A 332 -9.04 6.55 21.17
CA THR A 332 -7.57 6.60 21.22
C THR A 332 -6.93 5.84 20.06
N GLY A 333 -7.67 4.93 19.41
CA GLY A 333 -7.20 4.19 18.24
C GLY A 333 -8.32 3.61 17.38
N SER A 334 -7.94 3.01 16.24
CA SER A 334 -8.89 2.44 15.27
C SER A 334 -9.74 1.29 15.84
N LEU A 335 -9.24 0.59 16.87
CA LEU A 335 -10.00 -0.45 17.57
C LEU A 335 -11.19 0.13 18.32
N ASP A 336 -11.01 1.26 19.02
CA ASP A 336 -12.07 1.91 19.79
C ASP A 336 -13.20 2.37 18.86
N VAL A 337 -12.87 2.84 17.65
CA VAL A 337 -13.87 3.17 16.61
C VAL A 337 -14.74 1.96 16.30
N LEU A 338 -14.13 0.80 16.08
CA LEU A 338 -14.83 -0.44 15.73
C LEU A 338 -15.71 -0.93 16.89
N GLN A 339 -15.18 -0.88 18.11
CA GLN A 339 -15.91 -1.27 19.31
C GLN A 339 -17.09 -0.33 19.56
N SER A 340 -16.90 0.99 19.43
CA SER A 340 -17.99 1.97 19.51
C SER A 340 -19.06 1.72 18.46
N ILE A 341 -18.69 1.42 17.21
CA ILE A 341 -19.67 1.09 16.15
C ILE A 341 -20.44 -0.19 16.51
N ARG A 342 -19.74 -1.26 16.91
CA ARG A 342 -20.35 -2.52 17.34
C ARG A 342 -21.33 -2.29 18.49
N ASP A 343 -20.90 -1.61 19.55
CA ASP A 343 -21.70 -1.39 20.75
C ASP A 343 -22.92 -0.53 20.44
N LYS A 344 -22.77 0.48 19.58
CA LYS A 344 -23.90 1.32 19.18
C LYS A 344 -24.94 0.58 18.35
N ILE A 345 -24.52 -0.34 17.48
CA ILE A 345 -25.44 -1.13 16.65
C ILE A 345 -26.11 -2.23 17.48
N ASN A 346 -25.35 -2.96 18.31
CA ASN A 346 -25.91 -4.08 19.07
C ASN A 346 -25.11 -4.39 20.36
N VAL A 347 -25.40 -3.65 21.43
CA VAL A 347 -24.78 -3.84 22.76
C VAL A 347 -24.93 -5.30 23.22
N GLY A 348 -23.83 -5.96 23.58
CA GLY A 348 -23.84 -7.28 24.20
C GLY A 348 -24.07 -8.47 23.26
N ARG A 349 -24.08 -8.25 21.94
CA ARG A 349 -24.12 -9.34 20.94
C ARG A 349 -22.84 -10.16 20.97
N SER A 350 -22.95 -11.49 21.03
CA SER A 350 -21.80 -12.39 20.85
C SER A 350 -21.32 -12.42 19.40
N PRO A 351 -20.02 -12.61 19.14
CA PRO A 351 -19.49 -12.68 17.79
C PRO A 351 -20.07 -13.87 17.02
N ASP A 352 -20.37 -13.67 15.73
CA ASP A 352 -20.84 -14.76 14.86
C ASP A 352 -19.72 -15.76 14.57
N LYS A 353 -18.46 -15.30 14.58
CA LYS A 353 -17.26 -16.14 14.45
C LYS A 353 -16.16 -15.65 15.38
N THR A 354 -15.38 -16.58 15.90
CA THR A 354 -14.16 -16.33 16.71
C THR A 354 -12.87 -16.50 15.90
N SER A 355 -13.01 -16.66 14.58
CA SER A 355 -11.90 -16.59 13.63
C SER A 355 -12.37 -16.09 12.27
N PHE A 356 -11.44 -15.46 11.54
CA PHE A 356 -11.68 -14.96 10.19
C PHE A 356 -10.41 -14.99 9.35
N ARG A 357 -10.57 -15.05 8.02
CA ARG A 357 -9.46 -15.08 7.06
C ARG A 357 -9.29 -13.74 6.40
N ALA A 358 -8.09 -13.20 6.44
CA ALA A 358 -7.66 -12.02 5.70
C ALA A 358 -6.75 -12.44 4.53
N GLY A 359 -7.13 -12.09 3.31
CA GLY A 359 -6.33 -12.32 2.12
C GLY A 359 -5.08 -11.44 2.08
N LEU A 360 -4.02 -11.95 1.46
CA LEU A 360 -2.87 -11.15 1.07
C LEU A 360 -3.24 -10.19 -0.09
N PRO A 361 -2.49 -9.10 -0.27
CA PRO A 361 -2.68 -8.14 -1.36
C PRO A 361 -2.20 -8.71 -2.69
N THR A 362 -2.91 -9.72 -3.20
CA THR A 362 -2.51 -10.43 -4.43
C THR A 362 -2.48 -9.46 -5.61
N SER A 363 -1.40 -9.50 -6.39
CA SER A 363 -1.21 -8.61 -7.53
C SER A 363 -0.66 -9.33 -8.75
N LEU A 364 -1.09 -8.87 -9.92
CA LEU A 364 -0.44 -9.14 -11.19
C LEU A 364 0.55 -8.01 -11.48
N ASN A 365 1.81 -8.38 -11.71
CA ASN A 365 2.90 -7.46 -11.95
C ASN A 365 3.45 -7.66 -13.36
N LEU A 366 3.44 -6.60 -14.17
CA LEU A 366 4.03 -6.58 -15.51
C LEU A 366 5.18 -5.57 -15.53
N THR A 367 6.33 -5.97 -16.05
CA THR A 367 7.52 -5.11 -16.10
C THR A 367 8.14 -5.11 -17.48
N PHE A 368 8.50 -3.94 -17.97
CA PHE A 368 9.37 -3.71 -19.11
C PHE A 368 10.59 -2.94 -18.62
N ASP A 369 11.79 -3.38 -18.96
CA ASP A 369 13.04 -2.76 -18.53
C ASP A 369 14.01 -2.68 -19.70
N TYR A 370 14.48 -1.48 -20.04
CA TYR A 370 15.48 -1.28 -21.07
C TYR A 370 16.68 -0.56 -20.47
N GLN A 371 17.86 -1.16 -20.58
CA GLN A 371 19.07 -0.74 -19.86
C GLN A 371 20.26 -0.69 -20.81
N LEU A 372 20.86 0.48 -21.00
CA LEU A 372 22.09 0.65 -21.76
C LEU A 372 23.30 0.19 -20.93
N PRO A 373 24.39 -0.27 -21.58
CA PRO A 373 25.66 -0.63 -20.93
C PRO A 373 26.29 0.51 -20.14
N THR A 374 26.05 1.75 -20.58
CA THR A 374 26.48 2.98 -19.89
C THR A 374 25.84 3.17 -18.52
N GLY A 375 24.82 2.39 -18.18
CA GLY A 375 24.09 2.47 -16.91
C GLY A 375 22.78 3.27 -17.02
N PHE A 376 22.52 3.99 -18.11
CA PHE A 376 21.21 4.63 -18.32
C PHE A 376 20.14 3.64 -18.73
N GLY A 377 18.95 3.75 -18.15
CA GLY A 377 17.84 2.88 -18.49
C GLY A 377 16.48 3.48 -18.13
N VAL A 378 15.44 2.79 -18.56
CA VAL A 378 14.06 3.10 -18.22
C VAL A 378 13.32 1.81 -17.89
N ASN A 379 12.58 1.85 -16.79
CA ASN A 379 11.66 0.80 -16.42
C ASN A 379 10.22 1.29 -16.56
N VAL A 380 9.33 0.40 -17.01
CA VAL A 380 7.89 0.59 -16.95
C VAL A 380 7.32 -0.56 -16.14
N THR A 381 6.63 -0.28 -15.05
CA THR A 381 5.98 -1.30 -14.21
C THR A 381 4.50 -1.03 -14.10
N TYR A 382 3.70 -2.08 -14.22
CA TYR A 382 2.27 -2.07 -14.01
C TYR A 382 1.94 -3.07 -12.91
N PHE A 383 1.33 -2.59 -11.84
CA PHE A 383 0.74 -3.44 -10.81
C PHE A 383 -0.77 -3.37 -10.95
N GLN A 384 -1.40 -4.53 -10.94
CA GLN A 384 -2.84 -4.67 -10.97
C GLN A 384 -3.28 -5.41 -9.73
N ASP A 385 -4.17 -4.80 -8.96
CA ASP A 385 -4.90 -5.52 -7.93
C ASP A 385 -5.78 -6.59 -8.56
N VAL A 386 -5.70 -7.83 -8.08
CA VAL A 386 -6.60 -8.91 -8.54
C VAL A 386 -7.65 -9.29 -7.48
N ARG A 387 -7.70 -8.55 -6.36
CA ARG A 387 -8.71 -8.73 -5.31
C ARG A 387 -9.96 -7.95 -5.66
N ALA A 388 -11.13 -8.55 -5.41
CA ALA A 388 -12.40 -7.82 -5.48
C ALA A 388 -12.48 -6.77 -4.36
N VAL A 389 -13.03 -5.58 -4.62
CA VAL A 389 -13.13 -4.46 -3.65
C VAL A 389 -13.71 -4.86 -2.28
N GLN A 390 -14.65 -5.80 -2.25
CA GLN A 390 -15.32 -6.29 -1.04
C GLN A 390 -14.61 -7.50 -0.39
N ALA A 391 -13.43 -7.87 -0.87
CA ALA A 391 -12.67 -8.94 -0.26
C ALA A 391 -12.24 -8.54 1.15
N LEU A 392 -12.26 -9.51 2.07
CA LEU A 392 -11.59 -9.41 3.37
C LEU A 392 -10.08 -9.51 3.13
N ALA A 393 -9.49 -8.44 2.62
CA ALA A 393 -8.08 -8.38 2.26
C ALA A 393 -7.59 -6.93 2.30
N VAL A 394 -6.28 -6.81 2.51
CA VAL A 394 -5.56 -5.61 2.08
C VAL A 394 -5.42 -5.72 0.56
N HIS A 395 -5.49 -4.60 -0.13
CA HIS A 395 -5.39 -4.51 -1.57
C HIS A 395 -3.96 -4.12 -1.96
N GLN A 396 -3.36 -4.83 -2.93
CA GLN A 396 -2.17 -4.30 -3.60
C GLN A 396 -2.70 -3.28 -4.54
N PRO A 397 -2.41 -2.02 -4.32
CA PRO A 397 -3.17 -1.07 -5.09
C PRO A 397 -2.53 -0.94 -6.51
N SER A 398 -3.37 -0.87 -7.54
CA SER A 398 -2.98 -0.75 -8.94
C SER A 398 -2.23 0.56 -9.26
N MET A 399 -1.18 0.45 -10.07
CA MET A 399 -0.38 1.61 -10.54
C MET A 399 0.24 1.35 -11.91
N LEU A 400 0.55 2.44 -12.60
CA LEU A 400 1.51 2.44 -13.71
C LEU A 400 2.64 3.39 -13.35
N ALA A 401 3.90 2.96 -13.51
CA ALA A 401 5.04 3.84 -13.34
C ALA A 401 6.07 3.70 -14.45
N VAL A 402 6.71 4.83 -14.75
CA VAL A 402 7.88 4.95 -15.60
C VAL A 402 9.03 5.44 -14.72
N VAL A 403 10.14 4.71 -14.72
CA VAL A 403 11.29 5.00 -13.86
C VAL A 403 12.54 5.12 -14.74
N PRO A 404 12.83 6.32 -15.27
CA PRO A 404 14.15 6.64 -15.79
C PRO A 404 15.17 6.51 -14.67
N ARG A 405 16.31 5.87 -14.96
CA ARG A 405 17.36 5.66 -13.98
C ARG A 405 18.75 5.59 -14.60
N TYR A 406 19.74 5.83 -13.75
CA TYR A 406 21.14 5.52 -13.98
C TYR A 406 21.58 4.53 -12.93
N ASP A 407 22.04 3.35 -13.35
CA ASP A 407 22.48 2.26 -12.50
C ASP A 407 23.95 1.91 -12.76
N ALA A 408 24.80 2.22 -11.79
CA ALA A 408 26.18 1.78 -11.71
C ALA A 408 26.40 0.99 -10.42
N ARG A 409 27.55 0.32 -10.29
CA ARG A 409 27.85 -0.54 -9.13
C ARG A 409 27.70 0.21 -7.79
N TRP A 410 28.30 1.40 -7.70
CA TRP A 410 28.38 2.21 -6.48
C TRP A 410 27.39 3.37 -6.44
N LEU A 411 26.69 3.65 -7.54
CA LEU A 411 25.77 4.77 -7.65
C LEU A 411 24.53 4.33 -8.41
N SER A 412 23.35 4.55 -7.84
CA SER A 412 22.10 4.51 -8.61
C SER A 412 21.32 5.80 -8.38
N LEU A 413 20.81 6.38 -9.46
CA LEU A 413 19.90 7.53 -9.44
C LEU A 413 18.63 7.14 -10.17
N SER A 414 17.46 7.48 -9.62
CA SER A 414 16.20 7.20 -10.29
C SER A 414 15.21 8.34 -10.12
N LEU A 415 14.30 8.47 -11.09
CA LEU A 415 13.23 9.45 -11.10
C LEU A 415 11.88 8.76 -11.32
N PRO A 416 11.30 8.08 -10.32
CA PRO A 416 10.03 7.39 -10.50
C PRO A 416 8.89 8.37 -10.81
N ILE A 417 8.16 8.15 -11.90
CA ILE A 417 6.93 8.89 -12.23
C ILE A 417 5.80 7.86 -12.27
N ALA A 418 4.83 8.01 -11.37
CA ALA A 418 3.74 7.04 -11.22
C ALA A 418 2.38 7.69 -11.38
N TYR A 419 1.48 7.00 -12.08
CA TYR A 419 0.05 7.29 -12.03
C TYR A 419 -0.61 6.37 -11.01
N LEU A 420 -1.21 7.01 -10.00
CA LEU A 420 -1.72 6.36 -8.82
C LEU A 420 -2.88 7.16 -8.23
N ASN A 421 -3.99 6.51 -7.89
CA ASN A 421 -5.12 7.20 -7.23
C ASN A 421 -5.63 8.43 -8.00
N HIS A 422 -5.75 8.30 -9.32
CA HIS A 422 -6.11 9.39 -10.22
C HIS A 422 -5.22 10.63 -10.10
N GLY A 423 -3.98 10.44 -9.65
CA GLY A 423 -2.97 11.47 -9.50
C GLY A 423 -1.64 11.02 -10.07
N VAL A 424 -0.82 11.98 -10.48
CA VAL A 424 0.57 11.71 -10.85
C VAL A 424 1.44 12.02 -9.65
N THR A 425 2.34 11.10 -9.31
CA THR A 425 3.43 11.33 -8.36
C THR A 425 4.75 11.32 -9.11
N ALA A 426 5.68 12.14 -8.66
CA ALA A 426 7.06 12.13 -9.13
C ALA A 426 7.98 12.04 -7.93
N GLY A 427 8.94 11.13 -8.00
CA GLY A 427 9.88 10.77 -6.96
C GLY A 427 11.32 11.01 -7.37
N ALA A 428 12.22 10.77 -6.44
CA ALA A 428 13.64 10.70 -6.67
C ALA A 428 14.28 9.72 -5.67
N SER A 429 15.26 8.96 -6.12
CA SER A 429 16.06 8.11 -5.23
C SER A 429 17.53 8.17 -5.57
N VAL A 430 18.35 7.97 -4.55
CA VAL A 430 19.80 7.83 -4.67
C VAL A 430 20.29 6.65 -3.85
N ARG A 431 21.15 5.84 -4.45
CA ARG A 431 21.94 4.79 -3.78
C ARG A 431 23.41 5.14 -3.92
N VAL A 432 24.12 5.25 -2.81
CA VAL A 432 25.58 5.44 -2.79
C VAL A 432 26.20 4.32 -1.98
N GLY A 433 26.96 3.46 -2.67
CA GLY A 433 27.49 2.23 -2.11
C GLY A 433 26.42 1.37 -1.45
N PRO A 434 26.55 1.05 -0.14
CA PRO A 434 25.61 0.17 0.52
C PRO A 434 24.31 0.86 0.94
N GLY A 435 24.28 2.20 1.01
CA GLY A 435 23.12 2.95 1.49
C GLY A 435 22.27 3.51 0.36
N TRP A 436 20.96 3.65 0.61
CA TRP A 436 20.07 4.42 -0.24
C TRP A 436 19.02 5.18 0.56
N LEU A 437 18.51 6.23 -0.08
CA LEU A 437 17.40 7.05 0.38
C LEU A 437 16.59 7.44 -0.86
N GLY A 438 15.28 7.48 -0.73
CA GLY A 438 14.42 7.93 -1.81
C GLY A 438 12.99 8.17 -1.38
N THR A 439 12.22 8.61 -2.36
CA THR A 439 10.79 8.83 -2.29
C THR A 439 10.21 8.59 -3.67
N ASP A 440 9.08 7.89 -3.74
CA ASP A 440 8.31 7.75 -4.98
C ASP A 440 7.32 8.93 -5.17
N ASN A 441 7.31 9.89 -4.23
CA ASN A 441 6.45 11.07 -4.23
C ASN A 441 7.14 12.28 -3.59
N LEU A 442 8.21 12.77 -4.21
CA LEU A 442 8.95 13.95 -3.81
C LEU A 442 8.08 15.22 -3.84
N LEU A 443 7.17 15.32 -4.83
CA LEU A 443 6.16 16.38 -4.88
C LEU A 443 5.26 16.37 -3.64
N GLY A 444 5.01 15.18 -3.10
CA GLY A 444 4.41 14.94 -1.79
C GLY A 444 5.12 15.66 -0.65
N LEU A 445 6.43 15.48 -0.57
CA LEU A 445 7.25 15.99 0.53
C LEU A 445 7.47 17.50 0.48
N LEU A 446 7.56 18.06 -0.73
CA LEU A 446 7.92 19.46 -0.95
C LEU A 446 6.72 20.37 -1.23
N GLY A 447 5.58 19.81 -1.66
CA GLY A 447 4.39 20.58 -2.00
C GLY A 447 3.76 21.31 -0.81
N ASN A 448 3.30 22.52 -1.06
CA ASN A 448 2.58 23.39 -0.12
C ASN A 448 1.76 24.44 -0.90
N SER A 449 0.89 25.20 -0.22
CA SER A 449 0.08 26.22 -0.89
C SER A 449 0.91 27.31 -1.58
N ALA A 450 2.06 27.69 -1.03
CA ALA A 450 2.90 28.76 -1.58
C ALA A 450 3.59 28.40 -2.91
N ASN A 451 3.89 27.11 -3.14
CA ASN A 451 4.46 26.64 -4.41
C ASN A 451 3.43 26.06 -5.39
N GLY A 452 2.13 26.09 -5.04
CA GLY A 452 1.04 25.62 -5.89
C GLY A 452 0.94 24.09 -6.05
N ILE A 453 1.82 23.32 -5.41
CA ILE A 453 1.81 21.86 -5.45
C ILE A 453 0.96 21.37 -4.28
N HIS A 454 -0.13 20.69 -4.60
CA HIS A 454 -1.13 20.25 -3.62
C HIS A 454 -1.16 18.73 -3.53
N PRO A 455 -0.25 18.11 -2.74
CA PRO A 455 -0.02 16.68 -2.81
C PRO A 455 -1.16 15.87 -2.20
N ARG A 456 -1.28 14.63 -2.67
CA ARG A 456 -2.28 13.66 -2.21
C ARG A 456 -1.70 12.59 -1.28
N GLY A 457 -0.46 12.76 -0.85
CA GLY A 457 0.26 11.76 -0.10
C GLY A 457 1.73 12.10 0.03
N LEU A 458 2.46 11.18 0.66
CA LEU A 458 3.90 11.19 0.83
C LEU A 458 4.43 9.76 0.76
N ASP A 459 5.71 9.64 0.44
CA ASP A 459 6.43 8.37 0.43
C ASP A 459 7.87 8.66 0.84
N ILE A 460 8.47 7.85 1.71
CA ILE A 460 9.89 7.92 2.06
C ILE A 460 10.39 6.51 2.33
N TYR A 461 11.54 6.16 1.75
CA TYR A 461 12.25 4.93 2.07
C TYR A 461 13.75 5.13 2.17
N ALA A 462 14.37 4.30 2.99
CA ALA A 462 15.82 4.23 3.13
C ALA A 462 16.23 2.79 3.44
N GLY A 463 17.50 2.47 3.21
CA GLY A 463 18.02 1.16 3.60
C GLY A 463 19.51 0.99 3.37
N VAL A 464 20.00 -0.16 3.81
CA VAL A 464 21.40 -0.57 3.71
C VAL A 464 21.50 -2.03 3.25
N ALA A 465 22.26 -2.27 2.19
CA ALA A 465 22.55 -3.59 1.67
C ALA A 465 23.91 -3.66 0.99
N PHE A 466 24.48 -4.86 0.91
CA PHE A 466 25.80 -5.12 0.36
C PHE A 466 25.68 -6.13 -0.78
N GLY A 467 26.17 -5.75 -1.96
CA GLY A 467 26.43 -6.68 -3.07
C GLY A 467 27.90 -7.10 -3.05
N ILE A 468 28.16 -8.39 -2.85
CA ILE A 468 29.50 -8.97 -2.69
C ILE A 468 29.76 -9.97 -3.81
N GLY A 469 30.93 -9.84 -4.45
CA GLY A 469 31.35 -10.65 -5.59
C GLY A 469 30.59 -10.28 -6.87
N LYS A 470 31.32 -10.00 -7.95
CA LYS A 470 30.73 -9.77 -9.28
C LYS A 470 30.52 -11.12 -9.95
N VAL A 471 29.39 -11.30 -10.61
CA VAL A 471 29.23 -12.35 -11.62
C VAL A 471 29.77 -11.73 -12.91
N ASP A 472 30.90 -12.22 -13.40
CA ASP A 472 31.40 -11.81 -14.70
C ASP A 472 30.45 -12.38 -15.77
N GLU A 473 30.00 -11.53 -16.68
CA GLU A 473 29.26 -11.92 -17.87
C GLU A 473 30.34 -12.29 -18.89
N ASP A 474 30.83 -13.53 -18.81
CA ASP A 474 31.75 -14.10 -19.81
C ASP A 474 31.02 -14.40 -21.13
#